data_AF-A0A9X3FZC3-F1
#
_entry.id   AF-A0A9X3FZC3-F1
#
_cell.length_a   1.000
_cell.length_b   1.000
_cell.length_c   1.000
_cell.angle_alpha   90.00
_cell.angle_beta   90.00
_cell.angle_gamma   90.00
#
_symmetry.space_group_name_H-M   'P 1'
#
loop_
_entity.id
_entity.type
_entity.pdbx_description
1 polymer ?
#
loop_
_entity_poly.entity_id
_entity_poly.type
_entity_poly.pdbx_seq_one_letter_code
_entity_poly.pdbx_strand_id
1 'polypeptide(L)'
;MDVRGVDPRDVRWEVDQPRYRVHFWIGSADPMSMRVCDEYELAGPDVAAVSVLAWAAEQAGERRADWFEVFVVVDHVPGDRGLVRLTPSR
;
A
#
# COMPACT_ATOMS: atom_id res chain seq x y z
N MET A 1 4.14 -13.97 14.61
CA MET A 1 3.16 -12.93 15.03
C MET A 1 3.19 -12.89 16.54
N ASP A 2 3.38 -11.70 17.12
CA ASP A 2 3.32 -11.45 18.57
C ASP A 2 2.12 -10.54 18.86
N VAL A 3 1.38 -10.80 19.94
CA VAL A 3 0.10 -10.14 20.24
C VAL A 3 0.07 -9.68 21.69
N ARG A 4 -0.16 -8.38 21.90
CA ARG A 4 -0.28 -7.77 23.24
C ARG A 4 -1.46 -6.80 23.30
N GLY A 5 -2.03 -6.63 24.49
CA GLY A 5 -2.99 -5.55 24.76
C GLY A 5 -2.32 -4.18 24.66
N VAL A 6 -3.08 -3.18 24.23
CA VAL A 6 -2.65 -1.78 24.09
C VAL A 6 -3.71 -0.84 24.68
N ASP A 7 -3.27 0.31 25.19
CA ASP A 7 -4.17 1.38 25.64
C ASP A 7 -4.34 2.37 24.49
N PRO A 8 -5.56 2.61 23.98
CA PRO A 8 -5.76 3.54 22.87
C PRO A 8 -5.31 4.97 23.18
N ARG A 9 -5.14 5.32 24.47
CA ARG A 9 -4.64 6.63 24.90
C ARG A 9 -3.14 6.81 24.74
N ASP A 10 -2.39 5.78 24.33
CA ASP A 10 -0.95 5.89 24.03
C ASP A 10 -0.65 6.55 22.66
N VAL A 11 -1.69 6.73 21.84
CA VAL A 11 -1.60 7.28 20.48
C VAL A 11 -1.65 8.81 20.51
N ARG A 12 -0.79 9.46 19.71
CA ARG A 12 -0.69 10.93 19.64
C ARG A 12 -1.44 11.57 18.47
N TRP A 13 -1.76 10.80 17.44
CA TRP A 13 -2.41 11.28 16.23
C TRP A 13 -3.04 10.11 15.47
N GLU A 14 -4.05 10.41 14.67
CA GLU A 14 -4.74 9.46 13.79
C GLU A 14 -5.07 10.16 12.47
N VAL A 15 -5.13 9.38 11.38
CA VAL A 15 -5.62 9.84 10.09
C VAL A 15 -6.84 8.99 9.73
N ASP A 16 -8.02 9.59 9.82
CA ASP A 16 -9.31 8.93 9.54
C ASP A 16 -9.50 8.63 8.04
N GLN A 17 -8.89 9.44 7.17
CA GLN A 17 -9.00 9.30 5.72
C GLN A 17 -7.62 9.24 5.07
N PRO A 18 -6.90 8.11 5.25
CA PRO A 18 -5.57 7.96 4.69
C PRO A 18 -5.61 7.88 3.16
N ARG A 19 -4.51 8.29 2.53
CA ARG A 19 -4.25 8.02 1.12
C ARG A 19 -3.44 6.73 1.02
N TYR A 20 -3.71 5.93 0.02
CA TYR A 20 -2.98 4.70 -0.24
C TYR A 20 -2.23 4.80 -1.56
N ARG A 21 -1.08 4.14 -1.65
CA ARG A 21 -0.40 3.89 -2.93
C ARG A 21 -0.34 2.42 -3.21
N VAL A 22 -0.58 2.07 -4.47
CA VAL A 22 -0.48 0.70 -4.95
C VAL A 22 0.42 0.67 -6.16
N HIS A 23 1.44 -0.18 -6.11
CA HIS A 23 2.40 -0.38 -7.18
C HIS A 23 2.27 -1.81 -7.69
N PHE A 24 2.06 -1.99 -8.99
CA PHE A 24 2.05 -3.28 -9.65
C PHE A 24 3.32 -3.45 -10.47
N TRP A 25 4.13 -4.45 -10.13
CA TRP A 25 5.39 -4.70 -10.82
C TRP A 25 5.22 -5.82 -11.83
N ILE A 26 5.45 -5.49 -13.09
CA ILE A 26 5.29 -6.39 -14.22
C ILE A 26 6.66 -6.61 -14.87
N GLY A 27 7.14 -7.84 -14.84
CA GLY A 27 8.36 -8.26 -15.52
C GLY A 27 8.09 -8.78 -16.93
N SER A 28 9.12 -8.74 -17.76
CA SER A 28 9.21 -9.60 -18.94
C SER A 28 9.80 -10.95 -18.52
N ALA A 29 9.54 -12.00 -19.28
CA ALA A 29 10.19 -13.31 -19.10
C ALA A 29 11.72 -13.24 -19.32
N ASP A 30 12.19 -12.19 -19.99
CA ASP A 30 13.61 -11.89 -20.17
C ASP A 30 14.17 -11.18 -18.91
N PRO A 31 15.15 -11.79 -18.20
CA PRO A 31 15.80 -11.20 -17.03
C PRO A 31 16.53 -9.88 -17.29
N MET A 32 16.87 -9.58 -18.56
CA MET A 32 17.57 -8.36 -18.96
C MET A 32 16.63 -7.19 -19.23
N SER A 33 15.32 -7.44 -19.27
CA SER A 33 14.32 -6.41 -19.52
C SER A 33 14.00 -5.62 -18.26
N MET A 34 13.82 -4.30 -18.41
CA MET A 34 13.34 -3.44 -17.32
C MET A 34 11.92 -3.85 -16.90
N ARG A 35 11.68 -3.88 -15.59
CA ARG A 35 10.34 -4.05 -15.04
C ARG A 35 9.54 -2.76 -15.21
N VAL A 36 8.26 -2.90 -15.52
CA VAL A 36 7.31 -1.80 -15.55
C VAL A 36 6.59 -1.74 -14.20
N CYS A 37 6.32 -0.53 -13.73
CA CYS A 37 5.54 -0.28 -12.52
C CYS A 37 4.30 0.53 -12.89
N ASP A 38 3.11 -0.03 -12.65
CA ASP A 38 1.86 0.71 -12.72
C ASP A 38 1.50 1.23 -11.33
N GLU A 39 1.39 2.55 -11.20
CA GLU A 39 1.24 3.25 -9.92
C GLU A 39 -0.14 3.88 -9.78
N TYR A 40 -0.77 3.68 -8.62
CA TYR A 40 -2.09 4.23 -8.29
C TYR A 40 -2.08 4.88 -6.91
N GLU A 41 -2.75 6.03 -6.78
CA GLU A 41 -3.08 6.64 -5.48
C GLU A 41 -4.60 6.51 -5.26
N LEU A 42 -5.00 5.95 -4.11
CA LEU A 42 -6.40 5.76 -3.74
C LEU A 42 -6.71 6.61 -2.52
N ALA A 43 -7.80 7.38 -2.60
CA ALA A 43 -8.25 8.28 -1.53
C ALA A 43 -9.76 8.45 -1.60
N GLY A 44 -10.40 8.72 -0.45
CA GLY A 44 -11.83 8.98 -0.36
C GLY A 44 -12.40 8.52 0.98
N PRO A 45 -13.60 9.01 1.36
CA PRO A 45 -14.21 8.70 2.65
C PRO A 45 -14.58 7.21 2.82
N ASP A 46 -14.83 6.51 1.70
CA ASP A 46 -15.23 5.09 1.71
C ASP A 46 -14.04 4.13 1.45
N VAL A 47 -12.81 4.67 1.40
CA VAL A 47 -11.60 3.88 1.08
C VAL A 47 -10.99 3.32 2.36
N ALA A 48 -11.47 2.14 2.76
CA ALA A 48 -10.89 1.37 3.86
C ALA A 48 -9.70 0.51 3.40
N ALA A 49 -8.71 0.31 4.30
CA ALA A 49 -7.51 -0.48 4.01
C ALA A 49 -7.82 -1.91 3.51
N VAL A 50 -8.84 -2.55 4.07
CA VAL A 50 -9.28 -3.89 3.65
C VAL A 50 -9.76 -3.90 2.20
N SER A 51 -10.51 -2.87 1.78
CA SER A 51 -11.00 -2.72 0.42
C SER A 51 -9.86 -2.47 -0.56
N VAL A 52 -8.87 -1.66 -0.17
CA VAL A 52 -7.67 -1.40 -1.00
C VAL A 52 -6.84 -2.67 -1.20
N LEU A 53 -6.64 -3.46 -0.14
CA LEU A 53 -5.91 -4.72 -0.23
C LEU A 53 -6.62 -5.75 -1.12
N ALA A 54 -7.95 -5.86 -0.98
CA ALA A 54 -8.77 -6.73 -1.81
C ALA A 54 -8.72 -6.30 -3.30
N TRP A 55 -8.94 -5.01 -3.56
CA TRP A 55 -8.84 -4.43 -4.90
C TRP A 55 -7.46 -4.65 -5.52
N ALA A 56 -6.38 -4.42 -4.76
CA ALA A 56 -5.02 -4.60 -5.26
C ALA A 56 -4.75 -6.07 -5.63
N ALA A 57 -5.21 -7.03 -4.82
CA ALA A 57 -5.06 -8.44 -5.13
C ALA A 57 -5.82 -8.85 -6.42
N GLU A 58 -7.03 -8.34 -6.62
CA GLU A 58 -7.82 -8.57 -7.83
C GLU A 58 -7.12 -7.98 -9.07
N GLN A 59 -6.73 -6.70 -9.00
CA GLN A 59 -6.09 -5.99 -10.10
C GLN A 59 -4.71 -6.55 -10.47
N ALA A 60 -3.96 -7.08 -9.50
CA ALA A 60 -2.70 -7.78 -9.76
C ALA A 60 -2.92 -9.02 -10.64
N GLY A 61 -4.00 -9.78 -10.40
CA GLY A 61 -4.38 -10.92 -11.21
C GLY A 61 -4.76 -10.51 -12.64
N GLU A 62 -5.59 -9.47 -12.79
CA GLU A 62 -6.00 -8.94 -14.10
C GLU A 62 -4.80 -8.45 -14.93
N ARG A 63 -3.81 -7.83 -14.28
CA ARG A 63 -2.60 -7.29 -14.92
C ARG A 63 -1.51 -8.33 -15.14
N ARG A 64 -1.66 -9.52 -14.56
CA ARG A 64 -0.59 -10.53 -14.48
C ARG A 64 0.67 -9.93 -13.86
N ALA A 65 0.51 -9.12 -12.82
CA ALA A 65 1.62 -8.56 -12.08
C ALA A 65 2.39 -9.69 -11.37
N ASP A 66 3.73 -9.62 -11.38
CA ASP A 66 4.57 -10.58 -10.68
C ASP A 66 4.42 -10.44 -9.16
N TRP A 67 4.26 -9.20 -8.70
CA TRP A 67 3.85 -8.85 -7.34
C TRP A 67 3.26 -7.44 -7.31
N PHE A 68 2.64 -7.11 -6.19
CA PHE A 68 2.14 -5.77 -5.91
C PHE A 68 2.53 -5.34 -4.50
N GLU A 69 2.58 -4.02 -4.30
CA GLU A 69 2.90 -3.40 -3.02
C GLU A 69 1.81 -2.40 -2.69
N VAL A 70 1.26 -2.49 -1.47
CA VAL A 70 0.30 -1.51 -0.95
C VAL A 70 0.94 -0.72 0.18
N PHE A 71 0.78 0.60 0.15
CA PHE A 71 1.27 1.53 1.15
C PHE A 71 0.15 2.44 1.65
N VAL A 72 0.24 2.86 2.92
CA VAL A 72 -0.40 4.08 3.40
C VAL A 72 0.59 5.23 3.24
N VAL A 73 0.13 6.34 2.70
CA VAL A 73 0.87 7.60 2.66
C VAL A 73 0.72 8.28 4.01
N VAL A 74 1.85 8.57 4.66
CA VAL A 74 1.89 9.32 5.91
C VAL A 74 2.63 10.63 5.70
N ASP A 75 2.10 11.73 6.22
CA ASP A 75 2.80 13.02 6.22
C ASP A 75 3.21 13.29 7.68
N HIS A 76 4.51 13.17 7.99
CA HIS A 76 4.98 13.37 9.37
C HIS A 76 4.97 14.86 9.74
N VAL A 77 5.42 15.69 8.80
CA VAL A 77 5.26 17.15 8.78
C VAL A 77 4.87 17.57 7.35
N PRO A 78 4.31 18.78 7.13
CA PRO A 78 3.98 19.23 5.77
C PRO A 78 5.19 19.17 4.83
N GLY A 79 5.08 18.40 3.75
CA GLY A 79 6.15 18.20 2.76
C GLY A 79 7.05 16.99 3.02
N ASP A 80 6.93 16.33 4.18
CA ASP A 80 7.68 15.11 4.53
C ASP A 80 6.78 13.88 4.37
N ARG A 81 6.65 13.45 3.11
CA ARG A 81 5.79 12.33 2.73
C ARG A 81 6.54 11.00 2.86
N GLY A 82 6.07 10.15 3.76
CA GLY A 82 6.51 8.77 3.94
C GLY A 82 5.49 7.74 3.45
N LEU A 83 5.94 6.48 3.41
CA LEU A 83 5.12 5.32 3.06
C LEU A 83 5.22 4.25 4.14
N VAL A 84 4.07 3.77 4.62
CA VAL A 84 3.96 2.60 5.49
C VAL A 84 3.46 1.44 4.66
N ARG A 85 4.28 0.38 4.52
CA ARG A 85 3.93 -0.79 3.73
C ARG A 85 2.91 -1.68 4.46
N LEU A 86 1.86 -2.09 3.76
CA LEU A 86 0.80 -2.99 4.26
C LEU A 86 0.95 -4.43 3.77
N THR A 87 1.76 -4.64 2.73
CA THR A 87 2.07 -5.95 2.16
C THR A 87 3.39 -6.48 2.72
N PRO A 88 3.60 -7.81 2.78
CA PRO A 88 4.90 -8.35 3.15
C PRO A 88 6.05 -7.79 2.29
N SER A 89 7.23 -7.61 2.89
CA SER A 89 8.45 -7.43 2.11
C SER A 89 8.73 -8.70 1.30
N ARG A 90 9.08 -8.53 0.03
CA ARG A 90 9.56 -9.64 -0.80
C ARG A 90 10.92 -10.16 -0.32
#